data_AF-A0A7Z9G4Z1-F1
#
_entry.id   AF-A0A7Z9G4Z1-F1
#
_cell.length_a   1.000
_cell.length_b   1.000
_cell.length_c   1.000
_cell.angle_alpha   90.00
_cell.angle_beta   90.00
_cell.angle_gamma   90.00
#
_symmetry.space_group_name_H-M   'P 1'
#
loop_
_entity.id
_entity.type
_entity.pdbx_description
1 polymer ?
#
loop_
_entity_poly.entity_id
_entity_poly.type
_entity_poly.pdbx_seq_one_letter_code
_entity_poly.pdbx_strand_id
1 'polypeptide(L)'
;MDKRVSTIFFFLLLVGLYGCQSELAKIDEKLQSNQDKILQILEDNVSDSKNALKALAKLEEDTRNERSKLREAYNKEKAALGEEARTLLNTESLERWNVFSSKLGTLVKRYEKEAQLGLKKKIGQIAR
;
A
#
# COMPACT_ATOMS: atom_id res chain seq x y z
N MET A 1 5.73 34.98 -34.63
CA MET A 1 6.19 33.68 -34.11
C MET A 1 5.01 32.98 -33.47
N ASP A 2 4.46 31.99 -34.17
CA ASP A 2 3.23 31.29 -33.81
C ASP A 2 3.36 30.53 -32.50
N LYS A 3 2.55 30.91 -31.51
CA LYS A 3 2.37 30.23 -30.22
C LYS A 3 1.89 28.76 -30.34
N ARG A 4 1.58 28.30 -31.56
CA ARG A 4 1.03 26.97 -31.86
C ARG A 4 2.10 25.88 -31.97
N VAL A 5 3.35 26.23 -32.25
CA VAL A 5 4.46 25.25 -32.35
C VAL A 5 4.99 24.88 -30.96
N SER A 6 4.85 25.76 -29.97
CA SER A 6 5.34 25.52 -28.61
C SER A 6 4.45 24.59 -27.78
N THR A 7 3.17 24.44 -28.13
CA THR A 7 2.21 23.59 -27.39
C THR A 7 2.35 22.11 -27.78
N ILE A 8 2.66 21.83 -29.04
CA ILE A 8 2.87 20.45 -29.54
C ILE A 8 4.19 19.89 -28.99
N PHE A 9 5.24 20.72 -28.89
CA PHE A 9 6.51 20.31 -28.28
C PHE A 9 6.39 20.05 -26.76
N PHE A 10 5.51 20.80 -26.07
CA PHE A 10 5.24 20.57 -24.65
C PHE A 10 4.42 19.31 -24.39
N PHE A 11 3.50 18.96 -25.31
CA PHE A 11 2.72 17.72 -25.21
C PHE A 11 3.56 16.47 -25.51
N LEU A 12 4.53 16.53 -26.42
CA LEU A 12 5.49 15.44 -26.65
C LEU A 12 6.46 15.22 -25.47
N LEU A 13 6.68 16.23 -24.63
CA LEU A 13 7.41 16.08 -23.36
C LEU A 13 6.59 15.36 -22.28
N LEU A 14 5.26 15.48 -22.33
CA LEU A 14 4.32 14.85 -21.39
C LEU A 14 3.94 13.41 -21.74
N VAL A 15 4.13 13.00 -23.00
CA VAL A 15 3.79 11.63 -23.44
C VAL A 15 5.02 10.70 -23.43
N GLY A 16 6.25 11.24 -23.46
CA GLY A 16 7.45 10.48 -23.09
C GLY A 16 7.54 10.12 -21.60
N LEU A 17 6.62 10.66 -20.79
CA LEU A 17 6.52 10.48 -19.33
C LEU A 17 5.64 9.29 -18.89
N TYR A 18 5.16 8.44 -19.81
CA TYR A 18 4.30 7.28 -19.52
C TYR A 18 4.99 5.91 -19.61
N GLY A 19 6.29 5.83 -19.28
CA GLY A 19 7.03 4.56 -19.28
C GLY A 19 7.83 4.26 -18.02
N CYS A 20 8.03 5.23 -17.12
CA CYS A 20 8.87 5.05 -15.95
C CYS A 20 8.17 5.61 -14.71
N GLN A 21 7.26 4.83 -14.13
CA GLN A 21 6.93 5.01 -12.72
C GLN A 21 8.23 4.89 -11.92
N SER A 22 8.45 5.81 -10.98
CA SER A 22 9.56 5.67 -10.04
C SER A 22 9.46 4.31 -9.34
N GLU A 23 10.60 3.69 -9.04
CA GLU A 23 10.59 2.40 -8.32
C GLU A 23 9.85 2.51 -6.98
N LEU A 24 9.89 3.70 -6.34
CA LEU A 24 9.07 4.01 -5.17
C LEU A 24 7.56 3.90 -5.42
N ALA A 25 7.05 4.41 -6.54
CA ALA A 25 5.63 4.32 -6.86
C ALA A 25 5.19 2.86 -7.07
N LYS A 26 6.01 2.06 -7.76
CA LYS A 26 5.73 0.62 -7.93
C LYS A 26 5.74 -0.13 -6.60
N ILE A 27 6.68 0.20 -5.71
CA ILE A 27 6.75 -0.38 -4.37
C ILE A 27 5.50 0.00 -3.55
N ASP A 28 5.08 1.26 -3.64
CA ASP A 28 3.90 1.76 -2.92
C ASP A 28 2.61 1.10 -3.40
N GLU A 29 2.42 0.94 -4.72
CA GLU A 29 1.28 0.20 -5.27
C GLU A 29 1.21 -1.24 -4.76
N LYS A 30 2.36 -1.90 -4.60
CA LYS A 30 2.43 -3.26 -4.06
C LYS A 30 2.06 -3.32 -2.58
N LEU A 31 2.53 -2.35 -1.79
CA LEU A 31 2.15 -2.22 -0.38
C LEU A 31 0.64 -1.97 -0.24
N GLN A 32 0.10 -1.08 -1.07
CA GLN A 32 -1.34 -0.79 -1.12
C GLN A 32 -2.15 -2.02 -1.54
N SER A 33 -1.74 -2.76 -2.57
CA SER A 33 -2.39 -4.02 -2.96
C SER A 33 -2.48 -5.02 -1.81
N ASN A 34 -1.47 -5.09 -0.93
CA ASN A 34 -1.53 -5.97 0.24
C ASN A 34 -2.54 -5.47 1.28
N GLN A 35 -2.62 -4.15 1.49
CA GLN A 35 -3.63 -3.53 2.35
C GLN A 35 -5.05 -3.78 1.82
N ASP A 36 -5.26 -3.65 0.51
CA ASP A 36 -6.56 -3.88 -0.13
C ASP A 36 -6.99 -5.36 -0.01
N LYS A 37 -6.07 -6.31 -0.22
CA LYS A 37 -6.35 -7.74 0.02
C LYS A 37 -6.76 -8.04 1.45
N ILE A 38 -6.16 -7.36 2.44
CA ILE A 38 -6.55 -7.50 3.85
C ILE A 38 -7.99 -7.02 4.03
N LEU A 39 -8.35 -5.85 3.50
CA LEU A 39 -9.71 -5.31 3.61
C LEU A 39 -10.72 -6.26 2.96
N GLN A 40 -10.42 -6.75 1.75
CA GLN A 40 -11.27 -7.71 1.03
C GLN A 40 -11.50 -9.00 1.84
N ILE A 41 -10.44 -9.58 2.41
CA ILE A 41 -10.56 -10.78 3.25
C ILE A 41 -11.49 -10.53 4.45
N LEU A 42 -11.39 -9.37 5.09
CA LEU A 42 -12.25 -9.03 6.24
C LEU A 42 -13.70 -8.77 5.82
N GLU A 43 -13.92 -8.22 4.63
CA GLU A 43 -15.28 -7.99 4.12
C GLU A 43 -15.93 -9.31 3.70
N ASP A 44 -15.22 -10.16 2.94
CA ASP A 44 -15.70 -11.46 2.47
C ASP A 44 -16.01 -12.44 3.61
N ASN A 45 -15.37 -12.26 4.76
CA ASN A 45 -15.48 -13.16 5.91
C ASN A 45 -16.04 -12.47 7.15
N VAL A 46 -16.82 -11.39 7.01
CA VAL A 46 -17.27 -10.53 8.14
C VAL A 46 -17.98 -11.30 9.26
N SER A 47 -18.62 -12.43 8.93
CA SER A 47 -19.36 -13.30 9.87
C SER A 47 -18.63 -14.59 10.22
N ASP A 48 -17.42 -14.81 9.71
CA ASP A 48 -16.63 -16.03 9.94
C ASP A 48 -15.17 -15.67 10.25
N SER A 49 -14.91 -15.45 11.53
CA SER A 49 -13.57 -15.12 12.02
C SER A 49 -12.53 -16.21 11.76
N LYS A 50 -12.93 -17.49 11.75
CA LYS A 50 -12.03 -18.61 11.53
C LYS A 50 -11.54 -18.61 10.08
N ASN A 51 -12.44 -18.41 9.13
CA ASN A 51 -12.07 -18.28 7.73
C ASN A 51 -11.29 -16.99 7.46
N ALA A 52 -11.66 -15.86 8.09
CA ALA A 52 -10.88 -14.63 8.00
C ALA A 52 -9.44 -14.82 8.49
N LEU A 53 -9.24 -15.43 9.66
CA LEU A 53 -7.91 -15.73 10.21
C LEU A 53 -7.11 -16.68 9.33
N LYS A 54 -7.75 -17.70 8.77
CA LYS A 54 -7.12 -18.66 7.85
C LYS A 54 -6.68 -17.98 6.55
N ALA A 55 -7.53 -17.15 5.96
CA ALA A 55 -7.22 -16.40 4.75
C ALA A 55 -6.10 -15.38 4.99
N LEU A 56 -6.11 -14.65 6.11
CA LEU A 56 -5.01 -13.75 6.49
C LEU A 56 -3.71 -14.52 6.74
N ALA A 57 -3.76 -15.70 7.37
CA ALA A 57 -2.57 -16.52 7.56
C ALA A 57 -1.95 -16.97 6.23
N LYS A 58 -2.80 -17.36 5.27
CA LYS A 58 -2.36 -17.69 3.91
C LYS A 58 -1.75 -16.48 3.20
N LEU A 59 -2.40 -15.32 3.25
CA LEU A 59 -1.86 -14.09 2.66
C LEU A 59 -0.51 -13.71 3.28
N GLU A 60 -0.35 -13.88 4.59
CA GLU A 60 0.93 -13.64 5.28
C GLU A 60 2.04 -14.52 4.73
N GLU A 61 1.78 -15.81 4.58
CA GLU A 61 2.72 -16.78 4.01
C GLU A 61 3.06 -16.46 2.55
N ASP A 62 2.03 -16.27 1.71
CA ASP A 62 2.16 -16.00 0.27
C ASP A 62 2.98 -14.73 0.00
N THR A 63 2.88 -13.72 0.88
CA THR A 63 3.54 -12.41 0.68
C THR A 63 4.82 -12.25 1.51
N ARG A 64 5.19 -13.18 2.39
CA ARG A 64 6.31 -13.01 3.36
C ARG A 64 7.62 -12.60 2.70
N ASN A 65 8.03 -13.32 1.65
CA ASN A 65 9.29 -13.06 0.95
C ASN A 65 9.24 -11.78 0.13
N GLU A 66 8.09 -11.47 -0.47
CA GLU A 66 7.89 -10.24 -1.25
C GLU A 66 7.93 -9.01 -0.33
N ARG A 67 7.29 -9.06 0.85
CA ARG A 67 7.31 -7.95 1.83
C ARG A 67 8.73 -7.58 2.26
N SER A 68 9.60 -8.56 2.51
CA SER A 68 11.02 -8.28 2.85
C SER A 68 11.73 -7.54 1.72
N LYS A 69 11.56 -8.01 0.48
CA LYS A 69 12.17 -7.38 -0.71
C LYS A 69 11.65 -5.97 -0.94
N LEU A 70 10.33 -5.76 -0.80
CA LEU A 70 9.72 -4.44 -0.93
C LEU A 70 10.24 -3.47 0.13
N ARG A 71 10.43 -3.93 1.37
CA ARG A 71 10.98 -3.09 2.44
C ARG A 71 12.43 -2.70 2.21
N GLU A 72 13.25 -3.63 1.76
CA GLU A 72 14.64 -3.36 1.39
C GLU A 72 14.72 -2.36 0.22
N ALA A 73 13.94 -2.59 -0.83
CA ALA A 73 13.85 -1.69 -1.97
C ALA A 73 13.34 -0.30 -1.54
N TYR A 74 12.27 -0.22 -0.74
CA TYR A 74 11.73 1.03 -0.24
C TYR A 74 12.78 1.84 0.53
N ASN A 75 13.50 1.20 1.45
CA ASN A 75 14.53 1.86 2.24
C ASN A 75 15.69 2.34 1.38
N LYS A 76 16.09 1.55 0.38
CA LYS A 76 17.13 1.92 -0.58
C LYS A 76 16.73 3.15 -1.39
N GLU A 77 15.54 3.14 -1.98
CA GLU A 77 15.05 4.25 -2.78
C GLU A 77 14.81 5.51 -1.91
N LYS A 78 14.25 5.35 -0.71
CA LYS A 78 14.06 6.45 0.24
C LYS A 78 15.39 7.08 0.66
N ALA A 79 16.47 6.30 0.80
CA ALA A 79 17.79 6.83 1.15
C ALA A 79 18.42 7.66 0.02
N ALA A 80 18.03 7.42 -1.24
CA ALA A 80 18.48 8.19 -2.40
C ALA A 80 17.75 9.54 -2.57
N LEU A 81 16.67 9.78 -1.81
CA LEU A 81 15.89 11.01 -1.87
C LEU A 81 16.51 12.16 -1.05
N GLY A 82 16.36 13.39 -1.56
CA GLY A 82 16.60 14.62 -0.80
C GLY A 82 15.69 14.74 0.45
N GLU A 83 16.00 15.66 1.36
CA GLU A 83 15.25 15.84 2.61
C GLU A 83 13.78 16.23 2.39
N GLU A 84 13.51 17.18 1.49
CA GLU A 84 12.14 17.61 1.15
C GLU A 84 11.31 16.46 0.57
N ALA A 85 11.88 15.72 -0.40
CA ALA A 85 11.22 14.57 -1.01
C ALA A 85 10.97 13.44 0.00
N ARG A 86 11.89 13.19 0.95
CA ARG A 86 11.66 12.23 2.03
C ARG A 86 10.53 12.67 2.96
N THR A 87 10.46 13.95 3.28
CA THR A 87 9.39 14.51 4.12
C THR A 87 8.04 14.35 3.44
N LEU A 88 7.93 14.71 2.17
CA LEU A 88 6.70 14.52 1.39
C LEU A 88 6.28 13.05 1.36
N LEU A 89 7.20 12.15 0.99
CA LEU A 89 6.95 10.70 0.95
C LEU A 89 6.44 10.17 2.29
N ASN A 90 7.02 10.60 3.41
CA ASN A 90 6.59 10.18 4.74
C ASN A 90 5.18 10.68 5.07
N THR A 91 4.86 11.93 4.72
CA THR A 91 3.53 12.51 4.94
C THR A 91 2.47 11.74 4.18
N GLU A 92 2.67 11.50 2.89
CA GLU A 92 1.73 10.75 2.06
C GLU A 92 1.57 9.30 2.55
N SER A 93 2.68 8.66 2.96
CA SER A 93 2.64 7.30 3.53
C SER A 93 1.82 7.26 4.83
N LEU A 94 1.94 8.28 5.68
CA LEU A 94 1.19 8.39 6.93
C LEU A 94 -0.30 8.61 6.66
N GLU A 95 -0.64 9.46 5.69
CA GLU A 95 -2.02 9.69 5.28
C GLU A 95 -2.68 8.40 4.76
N ARG A 96 -2.00 7.66 3.88
CA ARG A 96 -2.48 6.35 3.40
C ARG A 96 -2.68 5.37 4.56
N TRP A 97 -1.72 5.30 5.48
CA TRP A 97 -1.85 4.46 6.67
C TRP A 97 -3.04 4.85 7.55
N ASN A 98 -3.31 6.14 7.73
CA ASN A 98 -4.45 6.62 8.51
C ASN A 98 -5.79 6.23 7.86
N VAL A 99 -5.89 6.32 6.53
CA VAL A 99 -7.08 5.88 5.78
C VAL A 99 -7.29 4.38 5.94
N PHE A 100 -6.24 3.58 5.73
CA PHE A 100 -6.29 2.12 5.89
C PHE A 100 -6.67 1.72 7.32
N SER A 101 -5.99 2.27 8.33
CA SER A 101 -6.21 1.91 9.74
C SER A 101 -7.59 2.32 10.26
N SER A 102 -8.17 3.41 9.74
CA SER A 102 -9.55 3.81 10.03
C SER A 102 -10.57 2.79 9.51
N LYS A 103 -10.44 2.39 8.22
CA LYS A 103 -11.29 1.34 7.62
C LYS A 103 -11.13 0.01 8.37
N LEU A 104 -9.89 -0.36 8.67
CA LEU A 104 -9.56 -1.57 9.41
C LEU A 104 -10.20 -1.60 10.79
N GLY A 105 -10.13 -0.50 11.54
CA GLY A 105 -10.72 -0.38 12.86
C GLY A 105 -12.23 -0.58 12.83
N THR A 106 -12.90 -0.10 11.79
CA THR A 106 -14.34 -0.30 11.57
C THR A 106 -14.68 -1.75 11.25
N LEU A 107 -13.92 -2.40 10.36
CA LEU A 107 -14.16 -3.79 9.96
C LEU A 107 -13.89 -4.77 11.10
N VAL A 108 -12.75 -4.63 11.79
CA VAL A 108 -12.38 -5.55 12.88
C VAL A 108 -13.39 -5.51 14.03
N LYS A 109 -14.02 -4.36 14.31
CA LYS A 109 -15.07 -4.25 15.34
C LYS A 109 -16.33 -5.08 15.06
N ARG A 110 -16.55 -5.51 13.80
CA ARG A 110 -17.70 -6.35 13.40
C ARG A 110 -17.52 -7.81 13.82
N TYR A 111 -16.28 -8.24 14.03
CA TYR A 111 -15.96 -9.57 14.52
C TYR A 111 -16.14 -9.67 16.04
N GLU A 112 -16.35 -10.89 16.53
CA GLU A 112 -16.42 -11.19 17.96
C GLU A 112 -15.12 -10.80 18.69
N LYS A 113 -15.25 -10.35 19.93
CA LYS A 113 -14.14 -9.79 20.73
C LYS A 113 -12.93 -10.72 20.81
N GLU A 114 -13.17 -12.03 20.91
CA GLU A 114 -12.13 -13.05 21.01
C GLU A 114 -11.26 -13.15 19.74
N ALA A 115 -11.88 -12.97 18.56
CA ALA A 115 -11.17 -13.00 17.28
C ALA A 115 -10.44 -11.69 16.96
N GLN A 116 -10.90 -10.54 17.48
CA GLN A 116 -10.33 -9.22 17.16
C GLN A 116 -8.82 -9.12 17.44
N LEU A 117 -8.34 -9.74 18.53
CA LEU A 117 -6.91 -9.73 18.86
C LEU A 117 -6.09 -10.53 17.83
N GLY A 118 -6.56 -11.71 17.47
CA GLY A 118 -5.93 -12.57 16.47
C GLY A 118 -5.87 -11.89 15.10
N LEU A 119 -6.98 -11.27 14.68
CA LEU A 119 -7.07 -10.51 13.44
C LEU A 119 -6.05 -9.36 13.44
N LYS A 120 -6.06 -8.50 14.47
CA LYS A 120 -5.12 -7.37 14.59
C LYS A 120 -3.66 -7.81 14.51
N LYS A 121 -3.31 -8.92 15.19
CA LYS A 121 -1.97 -9.47 15.14
C LYS A 121 -1.59 -9.89 13.72
N LYS A 122 -2.46 -10.62 13.02
CA LYS A 122 -2.21 -11.06 11.64
C LYS A 122 -2.13 -9.90 10.66
N ILE A 123 -3.05 -8.95 10.74
CA ILE A 123 -3.02 -7.74 9.91
C ILE A 123 -1.71 -6.98 10.10
N GLY A 124 -1.26 -6.81 11.34
CA GLY A 124 0.01 -6.12 11.64
C GLY A 124 1.26 -6.82 11.09
N GLN A 125 1.20 -8.13 10.82
CA GLN A 125 2.31 -8.88 10.19
C GLN A 125 2.36 -8.69 8.65
N ILE A 126 1.24 -8.30 8.04
CA ILE A 126 1.10 -8.19 6.58
C ILE A 126 1.18 -6.71 6.13
N ALA A 127 0.56 -5.81 6.89
CA ALA A 127 0.44 -4.40 6.51
C ALA A 127 1.66 -3.54 6.86
N ARG A 128 2.63 -4.08 7.61
CA ARG A 128 3.91 -3.45 7.97
C ARG A 128 5.05 -4.02 7.13
#